data_AF-A0A843WZF8-F1
#
_entry.id   AF-A0A843WZF8-F1
#
_cell.length_a   1.000
_cell.length_b   1.000
_cell.length_c   1.000
_cell.angle_alpha   90.00
_cell.angle_beta   90.00
_cell.angle_gamma   90.00
#
_symmetry.space_group_name_H-M   'P 1'
#
loop_
_entity.id
_entity.type
_entity.pdbx_description
1 polymer ?
#
loop_
_entity_poly.entity_id
_entity_poly.type
_entity_poly.pdbx_seq_one_letter_code
_entity_poly.pdbx_strand_id
1 'polypeptide(L)'
;MPGSPSMILSRKLVEFSVLGWDNLPRTLLMFFSNMRSAQRGYFHTLVCNSKNFHNTVVNSDLRFNSWNNKSSKQIRDLKLADFDKMIGSGAAFAGSFVPNDPVLDKIDAAVLHRGWGKIAPGGWCLGRSSRGRDPCLSWGDPGILRPGPGAKRFENLLLQSMRNSSAWTNLCRNLTPCGFVGSRIGVYKLQGQDLAAPAFRVLALLLSHLT
;
A
#
# COMPACT_ATOMS: atom_id res chain seq x y z
N MET A 1 -17.31 -10.28 -7.49
CA MET A 1 -17.27 -8.84 -7.12
C MET A 1 -15.92 -8.25 -7.51
N PRO A 2 -15.85 -6.96 -7.88
CA PRO A 2 -14.59 -6.27 -8.16
C PRO A 2 -13.64 -6.31 -6.95
N GLY A 3 -12.33 -6.26 -7.22
CA GLY A 3 -11.31 -6.26 -6.17
C GLY A 3 -11.26 -4.97 -5.35
N SER A 4 -10.24 -4.86 -4.49
CA SER A 4 -9.99 -3.64 -3.73
C SER A 4 -9.63 -2.50 -4.70
N PRO A 5 -10.18 -1.28 -4.57
CA PRO A 5 -9.72 -0.13 -5.35
C PRO A 5 -8.34 0.34 -4.90
N SER A 6 -7.90 -0.06 -3.71
CA SER A 6 -6.56 0.20 -3.19
C SER A 6 -5.66 -0.97 -3.55
N MET A 7 -4.60 -0.66 -4.28
CA MET A 7 -3.55 -1.59 -4.65
C MET A 7 -2.25 -0.81 -4.70
N ILE A 8 -1.15 -1.51 -4.58
CA ILE A 8 0.14 -0.97 -4.97
C ILE A 8 0.59 -1.75 -6.20
N LEU A 9 1.33 -1.06 -7.06
CA LEU A 9 1.75 -1.54 -8.37
C LEU A 9 3.26 -1.39 -8.47
N SER A 10 3.89 -2.36 -9.13
CA SER A 10 5.30 -2.24 -9.52
C SER A 10 5.47 -1.15 -10.58
N ARG A 11 6.62 -0.47 -10.58
CA ARG A 11 6.97 0.48 -11.64
C ARG A 11 6.87 -0.15 -13.04
N LYS A 12 7.40 -1.37 -13.20
CA LYS A 12 7.34 -2.10 -14.48
C LYS A 12 5.92 -2.36 -14.96
N LEU A 13 4.99 -2.63 -14.06
CA LEU A 13 3.58 -2.82 -14.40
C LEU A 13 2.92 -1.49 -14.79
N VAL A 14 3.24 -0.40 -14.08
CA VAL A 14 2.74 0.94 -14.43
C VAL A 14 3.26 1.34 -15.82
N GLU A 15 4.56 1.19 -16.06
CA GLU A 15 5.18 1.42 -17.38
C GLU A 15 4.53 0.55 -18.45
N PHE A 16 4.28 -0.74 -18.16
CA PHE A 16 3.55 -1.62 -19.08
C PHE A 16 2.12 -1.13 -19.37
N SER A 17 1.42 -0.61 -18.36
CA SER A 17 0.05 -0.11 -18.54
C SER A 17 -0.03 1.20 -19.33
N VAL A 18 0.99 2.06 -19.22
CA VAL A 18 1.02 3.40 -19.82
C VAL A 18 1.72 3.41 -21.17
N LEU A 19 2.89 2.78 -21.25
CA LEU A 19 3.79 2.78 -22.41
C LEU A 19 3.69 1.50 -23.26
N GLY A 20 2.88 0.53 -22.81
CA GLY A 20 2.75 -0.76 -23.49
C GLY A 20 2.35 -0.60 -24.95
N TRP A 21 3.15 -1.21 -25.83
CA TRP A 21 2.80 -1.38 -27.24
C TRP A 21 1.82 -2.54 -27.48
N ASP A 22 1.66 -3.39 -26.47
CA ASP A 22 0.71 -4.50 -26.47
C ASP A 22 -0.74 -4.02 -26.56
N ASN A 23 -1.56 -4.80 -27.24
CA ASN A 23 -2.99 -4.49 -27.41
C ASN A 23 -3.76 -4.60 -26.09
N LEU A 24 -3.35 -5.49 -25.17
CA LEU A 24 -4.08 -5.76 -23.94
C LEU A 24 -4.31 -4.52 -23.05
N PRO A 25 -3.27 -3.74 -22.63
CA PRO A 25 -3.50 -2.51 -21.87
C PRO A 25 -4.44 -1.52 -22.54
N ARG A 26 -4.36 -1.38 -23.87
CA ARG A 26 -5.15 -0.43 -24.67
C ARG A 26 -6.61 -0.86 -24.78
N THR A 27 -6.86 -2.14 -25.08
CA THR A 27 -8.21 -2.71 -25.14
C THR A 27 -8.89 -2.63 -23.77
N LEU A 28 -8.17 -2.99 -22.70
CA LEU A 28 -8.72 -2.89 -21.34
C LEU A 28 -8.99 -1.44 -20.95
N LEU A 29 -8.16 -0.48 -21.37
CA LEU A 29 -8.35 0.93 -21.06
C LEU A 29 -9.65 1.45 -21.68
N MET A 30 -9.89 1.15 -22.96
CA MET A 30 -11.13 1.49 -23.67
C MET A 30 -12.38 0.85 -23.05
N PHE A 31 -12.26 -0.39 -22.57
CA PHE A 31 -13.36 -1.09 -21.91
C PHE A 31 -13.67 -0.48 -20.54
N PHE A 32 -12.65 -0.35 -19.68
CA PHE A 32 -12.82 0.11 -18.31
C PHE A 32 -13.07 1.62 -18.21
N SER A 33 -12.69 2.44 -19.20
CA SER A 33 -13.04 3.87 -19.23
C SER A 33 -14.55 4.13 -19.25
N ASN A 34 -15.33 3.15 -19.73
CA ASN A 34 -16.79 3.22 -19.80
C ASN A 34 -17.48 2.49 -18.63
N MET A 35 -16.72 2.07 -17.61
CA MET A 35 -17.24 1.32 -16.47
C MET A 35 -17.23 2.11 -15.17
N ARG A 36 -18.30 1.97 -14.39
CA ARG A 36 -18.34 2.50 -13.02
C ARG A 36 -17.32 1.76 -12.15
N SER A 37 -16.46 2.51 -11.46
CA SER A 37 -15.38 1.96 -10.61
C SER A 37 -14.32 1.14 -11.36
N ALA A 38 -13.92 1.60 -12.55
CA ALA A 38 -12.85 1.05 -13.38
C ALA A 38 -11.61 0.57 -12.62
N GLN A 39 -11.18 1.35 -11.61
CA GLN A 39 -10.01 1.07 -10.78
C GLN A 39 -10.09 -0.25 -10.00
N ARG A 40 -11.28 -0.79 -9.77
CA ARG A 40 -11.46 -2.07 -9.05
C ARG A 40 -11.27 -3.29 -9.95
N GLY A 41 -11.20 -3.10 -11.27
CA GLY A 41 -11.12 -4.19 -12.25
C GLY A 41 -9.90 -4.09 -13.16
N TYR A 42 -9.57 -2.89 -13.66
CA TYR A 42 -8.57 -2.69 -14.71
C TYR A 42 -7.24 -3.40 -14.42
N PHE A 43 -6.59 -3.07 -13.31
CA PHE A 43 -5.29 -3.65 -12.98
C PHE A 43 -5.35 -5.13 -12.58
N HIS A 44 -6.47 -5.59 -12.02
CA HIS A 44 -6.66 -7.00 -11.70
C HIS A 44 -6.71 -7.82 -13.00
N THR A 45 -7.48 -7.36 -13.99
CA THR A 45 -7.58 -7.98 -15.31
C THR A 45 -6.27 -7.89 -16.08
N LEU A 46 -5.62 -6.71 -16.08
CA LEU A 46 -4.38 -6.47 -16.81
C LEU A 46 -3.27 -7.41 -16.35
N VAL A 47 -3.09 -7.55 -15.04
CA VAL A 47 -2.00 -8.34 -14.48
C VAL A 47 -2.23 -9.83 -14.69
N CYS A 48 -3.46 -10.31 -14.44
CA CYS A 48 -3.77 -11.73 -14.61
C CYS A 48 -3.73 -12.20 -16.06
N ASN A 49 -3.97 -11.31 -17.03
CA ASN A 49 -3.91 -11.64 -18.46
C ASN A 49 -2.57 -11.30 -19.10
N SER A 50 -1.59 -10.80 -18.34
CA SER A 50 -0.26 -10.51 -18.86
C SER A 50 0.73 -11.63 -18.56
N LYS A 51 1.35 -12.18 -19.60
CA LYS A 51 2.34 -13.28 -19.51
C LYS A 51 3.50 -12.94 -18.57
N ASN A 52 3.91 -11.68 -18.50
CA ASN A 52 5.06 -11.25 -17.69
C ASN A 52 4.70 -10.95 -16.23
N PHE A 53 3.41 -10.74 -15.90
CA PHE A 53 2.99 -10.25 -14.58
C PHE A 53 2.03 -11.18 -13.82
N HIS A 54 1.41 -12.17 -14.47
CA HIS A 54 0.42 -13.05 -13.82
C HIS A 54 0.97 -13.82 -12.60
N ASN A 55 2.28 -14.07 -12.53
CA ASN A 55 2.92 -14.75 -11.41
C ASN A 55 3.45 -13.80 -10.31
N THR A 56 3.29 -12.48 -10.45
CA THR A 56 3.80 -11.49 -9.48
C THR A 56 2.73 -10.98 -8.52
N VAL A 57 1.65 -11.73 -8.35
CA VAL A 57 0.35 -11.24 -7.86
C VAL A 57 0.06 -11.64 -6.42
N VAL A 58 0.17 -10.70 -5.48
CA VAL A 58 -0.12 -10.95 -4.05
C VAL A 58 -1.61 -10.73 -3.76
N ASN A 59 -2.31 -11.68 -3.13
CA ASN A 59 -3.71 -11.46 -2.73
C ASN A 59 -3.83 -10.63 -1.45
N SER A 60 -3.22 -9.44 -1.42
CA SER A 60 -3.31 -8.52 -0.28
C SER A 60 -3.20 -7.07 -0.75
N ASP A 61 -4.07 -6.20 -0.24
CA ASP A 61 -3.96 -4.74 -0.40
C ASP A 61 -3.07 -4.09 0.67
N LEU A 62 -2.43 -4.91 1.53
CA LEU A 62 -1.52 -4.51 2.62
C LEU A 62 -2.09 -3.44 3.55
N ARG A 63 -3.43 -3.39 3.64
CA ARG A 63 -4.17 -2.43 4.45
C ARG A 63 -4.82 -3.11 5.64
N PHE A 64 -4.54 -2.60 6.84
CA PHE A 64 -5.27 -2.95 8.03
C PHE A 64 -6.69 -2.38 7.96
N ASN A 65 -7.68 -3.24 8.14
CA ASN A 65 -9.08 -2.88 8.24
C ASN A 65 -9.69 -3.55 9.47
N SER A 66 -10.58 -2.86 10.16
CA SER A 66 -11.36 -3.41 11.27
C SER A 66 -12.83 -3.56 10.84
N TRP A 67 -13.39 -4.75 11.06
CA TRP A 67 -14.78 -5.08 10.72
C TRP A 67 -15.62 -5.23 12.00
N ASN A 68 -16.85 -4.74 11.97
CA ASN A 68 -17.79 -4.92 13.09
C ASN A 68 -18.47 -6.29 13.01
N ASN A 69 -18.09 -7.22 13.88
CA ASN A 69 -18.63 -8.59 13.95
C ASN A 69 -18.60 -9.35 12.61
N LYS A 70 -18.81 -10.67 12.65
CA LYS A 70 -18.66 -11.56 11.48
C LYS A 70 -19.60 -11.25 10.29
N SER A 71 -20.59 -10.37 10.45
CA SER A 71 -21.64 -10.11 9.46
C SER A 71 -21.61 -8.73 8.78
N SER A 72 -20.82 -7.74 9.22
CA SER A 72 -20.81 -6.42 8.56
C SER A 72 -19.87 -6.38 7.35
N LYS A 73 -20.40 -5.87 6.22
CA LYS A 73 -19.62 -5.55 5.01
C LYS A 73 -18.93 -4.18 5.10
N GLN A 74 -19.09 -3.46 6.21
CA GLN A 74 -18.64 -2.07 6.35
C GLN A 74 -17.39 -2.00 7.22
N ILE A 75 -16.32 -1.44 6.64
CA ILE A 75 -15.10 -1.07 7.37
C ILE A 75 -15.50 -0.01 8.40
N ARG A 76 -15.27 -0.28 9.68
CA ARG A 76 -15.48 0.72 10.74
C ARG A 76 -14.30 1.67 10.78
N ASP A 77 -14.55 2.88 11.30
CA ASP A 77 -13.47 3.77 11.69
C ASP A 77 -12.56 3.14 12.75
N LEU A 78 -11.27 3.33 12.56
CA LEU A 78 -10.21 2.88 13.44
C LEU A 78 -10.06 3.84 14.62
N LYS A 79 -9.97 3.28 15.83
CA LYS A 79 -9.86 4.03 17.07
C LYS A 79 -8.57 3.70 17.81
N LEU A 80 -8.30 4.41 18.89
CA LEU A 80 -7.14 4.19 19.76
C LEU A 80 -7.01 2.74 20.27
N ALA A 81 -8.15 2.07 20.49
CA ALA A 81 -8.21 0.66 20.90
C ALA A 81 -7.74 -0.33 19.80
N ASP A 82 -7.75 0.09 18.53
CA ASP A 82 -7.28 -0.72 17.41
C ASP A 82 -5.77 -0.54 17.14
N PHE A 83 -5.13 0.41 17.83
CA PHE A 83 -3.74 0.82 17.55
C PHE A 83 -2.75 -0.33 17.62
N ASP A 84 -2.74 -1.10 18.71
CA ASP A 84 -1.75 -2.17 18.89
C ASP A 84 -1.93 -3.29 17.86
N LYS A 85 -3.20 -3.60 17.50
CA LYS A 85 -3.51 -4.56 16.42
C LYS A 85 -3.07 -4.05 15.06
N MET A 86 -3.28 -2.76 14.80
CA MET A 86 -2.87 -2.10 13.57
C MET A 86 -1.35 -2.17 13.41
N ILE A 87 -0.58 -1.80 14.44
CA ILE A 87 0.89 -1.88 14.40
C ILE A 87 1.39 -3.32 14.32
N GLY A 88 0.78 -4.22 15.10
CA GLY A 88 1.12 -5.64 15.13
C GLY A 88 0.84 -6.38 13.82
N SER A 89 -0.11 -5.89 13.02
CA SER A 89 -0.44 -6.50 11.72
C SER A 89 0.69 -6.42 10.69
N GLY A 90 1.61 -5.46 10.84
CA GLY A 90 2.65 -5.18 9.85
C GLY A 90 2.13 -4.60 8.53
N ALA A 91 0.83 -4.25 8.45
CA ALA A 91 0.25 -3.64 7.27
C ALA A 91 0.91 -2.28 6.95
N ALA A 92 1.10 -2.03 5.65
CA ALA A 92 1.63 -0.77 5.14
C ALA A 92 0.71 0.40 5.41
N PHE A 93 -0.59 0.14 5.34
CA PHE A 93 -1.61 1.17 5.38
C PHE A 93 -2.68 0.83 6.40
N ALA A 94 -3.31 1.87 6.89
CA ALA A 94 -4.55 1.82 7.63
C ALA A 94 -5.37 3.04 7.21
N GLY A 95 -6.68 2.98 7.36
CA GLY A 95 -7.52 4.12 7.01
C GLY A 95 -8.92 3.98 7.57
N SER A 96 -9.79 4.90 7.16
CA SER A 96 -11.06 5.17 7.85
C SER A 96 -10.79 5.70 9.26
N PHE A 97 -10.11 6.84 9.33
CA PHE A 97 -9.94 7.56 10.59
C PHE A 97 -10.93 8.72 10.62
N VAL A 98 -11.59 8.93 11.75
CA VAL A 98 -12.35 10.14 11.97
C VAL A 98 -11.36 11.32 12.04
N PRO A 99 -11.64 12.47 11.40
CA PRO A 99 -10.80 13.66 11.55
C PRO A 99 -10.62 14.02 13.03
N ASN A 100 -9.38 14.35 13.41
CA ASN A 100 -8.99 14.71 14.77
C ASN A 100 -9.20 13.61 15.83
N ASP A 101 -9.34 12.34 15.43
CA ASP A 101 -9.33 11.23 16.38
C ASP A 101 -7.94 11.13 17.05
N PRO A 102 -7.86 10.95 18.39
CA PRO A 102 -6.59 10.88 19.12
C PRO A 102 -5.68 9.73 18.66
N VAL A 103 -6.20 8.75 17.92
CA VAL A 103 -5.36 7.71 17.29
C VAL A 103 -4.37 8.31 16.29
N LEU A 104 -4.71 9.42 15.63
CA LEU A 104 -3.83 10.10 14.69
C LEU A 104 -2.64 10.72 15.42
N ASP A 105 -2.85 11.33 16.58
CA ASP A 105 -1.77 11.86 17.42
C ASP A 105 -0.87 10.72 17.93
N LYS A 106 -1.47 9.58 18.31
CA LYS A 106 -0.71 8.39 18.71
C LYS A 106 0.12 7.84 17.55
N ILE A 107 -0.40 7.84 16.32
CA ILE A 107 0.36 7.47 15.11
C ILE A 107 1.51 8.45 14.88
N ASP A 108 1.25 9.75 14.95
CA ASP A 108 2.26 10.79 14.75
C ASP A 108 3.42 10.66 15.73
N ALA A 109 3.12 10.41 17.01
CA ALA A 109 4.11 10.29 18.07
C ALA A 109 4.86 8.94 18.02
N ALA A 110 4.14 7.82 18.01
CA ALA A 110 4.73 6.49 18.21
C ALA A 110 5.19 5.81 16.92
N VAL A 111 4.63 6.24 15.77
CA VAL A 111 5.04 5.72 14.46
C VAL A 111 5.86 6.79 13.76
N LEU A 112 5.28 7.95 13.46
CA LEU A 112 5.96 8.91 12.59
C LEU A 112 7.08 9.69 13.30
N HIS A 113 7.18 9.60 14.63
CA HIS A 113 8.13 10.35 15.45
C HIS A 113 8.14 11.85 15.12
N ARG A 114 6.94 12.42 14.87
CA ARG A 114 6.78 13.82 14.51
C ARG A 114 5.86 14.54 15.49
N GLY A 115 6.21 15.79 15.77
CA GLY A 115 5.36 16.71 16.52
C GLY A 115 4.35 17.41 15.62
N TRP A 116 3.45 18.17 16.24
CA TRP A 116 2.47 18.98 15.52
C TRP A 116 3.16 19.96 14.55
N GLY A 117 2.64 20.05 13.32
CA GLY A 117 3.19 20.92 12.27
C GLY A 117 4.50 20.45 11.66
N LYS A 118 5.09 19.35 12.14
CA LYS A 118 6.36 18.82 11.63
C LYS A 118 6.13 17.72 10.59
N ILE A 119 7.07 17.63 9.65
CA ILE A 119 7.16 16.57 8.66
C ILE A 119 7.71 15.31 9.35
N ALA A 120 7.26 14.13 8.91
CA ALA A 120 7.82 12.87 9.40
C ALA A 120 9.30 12.75 8.99
N PRO A 121 10.24 12.55 9.94
CA PRO A 121 11.63 12.32 9.60
C PRO A 121 11.82 11.00 8.84
N GLY A 122 12.71 11.01 7.86
CA GLY A 122 13.06 9.86 7.05
C GLY A 122 14.56 9.80 6.75
N GLY A 123 14.96 8.87 5.88
CA GLY A 123 16.38 8.60 5.57
C GLY A 123 17.08 9.75 4.86
N TRP A 124 16.30 10.72 4.38
CA TRP A 124 16.74 11.97 3.78
C TRP A 124 17.04 13.08 4.80
N CYS A 125 16.74 12.90 6.10
CA CYS A 125 17.05 13.92 7.10
C CYS A 125 18.49 13.75 7.60
N LEU A 126 19.37 14.70 7.25
CA LEU A 126 20.82 14.63 7.52
C LEU A 126 21.22 15.28 8.85
N GLY A 127 20.33 16.04 9.47
CA GLY A 127 20.58 16.72 10.73
C GLY A 127 20.72 15.76 11.90
N ARG A 128 21.62 16.06 12.84
CA ARG A 128 21.69 15.34 14.11
C ARG A 128 20.53 15.76 15.01
N SER A 129 19.74 14.78 15.49
CA SER A 129 18.68 14.98 16.49
C SER A 129 19.20 15.42 17.87
N SER A 130 20.50 15.67 18.03
CA SER A 130 21.08 16.14 19.30
C SER A 130 20.57 17.54 19.65
N ARG A 131 20.07 17.69 20.88
CA ARG A 131 19.57 18.96 21.47
C ARG A 131 18.20 19.45 20.97
N GLY A 132 17.30 18.55 20.58
CA GLY A 132 15.91 18.92 20.26
C GLY A 132 15.72 19.72 18.96
N ARG A 133 16.78 19.83 18.14
CA ARG A 133 16.69 20.39 16.80
C ARG A 133 16.04 19.39 15.85
N ASP A 134 15.24 19.90 14.92
CA ASP A 134 14.60 19.10 13.90
C ASP A 134 15.67 18.55 12.93
N PRO A 135 15.81 17.21 12.83
CA PRO A 135 16.82 16.59 11.97
C PRO A 135 16.59 16.86 10.48
N CYS A 136 15.39 17.27 10.08
CA CYS A 136 15.02 17.51 8.69
C CYS A 136 15.24 18.97 8.24
N LEU A 137 15.83 19.82 9.08
CA LEU A 137 16.31 21.16 8.67
C LEU A 137 17.39 21.08 7.58
N SER A 138 18.14 19.98 7.56
CA SER A 138 19.04 19.63 6.47
C SER A 138 18.52 18.37 5.80
N TRP A 139 18.27 18.47 4.50
CA TRP A 139 17.69 17.41 3.68
C TRP A 139 18.72 16.95 2.65
N GLY A 140 18.84 15.63 2.51
CA GLY A 140 19.68 14.94 1.55
C GLY A 140 18.85 14.25 0.47
N ASP A 141 19.42 13.21 -0.13
CA ASP A 141 18.76 12.47 -1.20
C ASP A 141 17.50 11.73 -0.70
N PRO A 142 16.30 12.05 -1.24
CA PRO A 142 15.05 11.36 -0.90
C PRO A 142 14.99 9.90 -1.35
N GLY A 143 15.88 9.48 -2.26
CA GLY A 143 16.00 8.09 -2.71
C GLY A 143 16.63 7.14 -1.69
N ILE A 144 17.27 7.67 -0.64
CA ILE A 144 17.92 6.86 0.39
C ILE A 144 16.86 6.29 1.36
N LEU A 145 16.70 4.96 1.31
CA LEU A 145 15.85 4.19 2.21
C LEU A 145 16.71 3.52 3.28
N ARG A 146 16.40 3.70 4.57
CA ARG A 146 17.09 3.03 5.68
C ARG A 146 16.10 2.19 6.51
N PRO A 147 16.00 0.87 6.36
CA PRO A 147 14.89 0.12 6.96
C PRO A 147 14.78 0.23 8.50
N GLY A 148 13.60 0.56 9.01
CA GLY A 148 13.27 0.63 10.44
C GLY A 148 12.52 -0.57 10.99
N PRO A 149 12.13 -0.55 12.28
CA PRO A 149 11.27 -1.58 12.86
C PRO A 149 9.92 -1.72 12.13
N GLY A 150 9.36 -0.61 11.62
CA GLY A 150 8.17 -0.64 10.76
C GLY A 150 8.39 -1.39 9.45
N ALA A 151 9.50 -1.09 8.76
CA ALA A 151 9.89 -1.79 7.54
C ALA A 151 10.11 -3.29 7.79
N LYS A 152 10.70 -3.67 8.92
CA LYS A 152 10.88 -5.08 9.31
C LYS A 152 9.55 -5.82 9.55
N ARG A 153 8.57 -5.16 10.20
CA ARG A 153 7.22 -5.74 10.36
C ARG A 153 6.55 -5.94 9.01
N PHE A 154 6.69 -4.97 8.12
CA PHE A 154 6.14 -5.03 6.77
C PHE A 154 6.79 -6.12 5.92
N GLU A 155 8.11 -6.25 5.95
CA GLU A 155 8.85 -7.32 5.30
C GLU A 155 8.35 -8.69 5.75
N ASN A 156 8.16 -8.89 7.06
CA ASN A 156 7.63 -10.15 7.59
C ASN A 156 6.23 -10.46 7.04
N LEU A 157 5.33 -9.47 6.99
CA LEU A 157 3.99 -9.63 6.41
C LEU A 157 4.05 -10.00 4.91
N LEU A 158 4.95 -9.35 4.15
CA LEU A 158 5.15 -9.66 2.74
C LEU A 158 5.67 -11.08 2.54
N LEU A 159 6.69 -11.49 3.29
CA LEU A 159 7.25 -12.84 3.21
C LEU A 159 6.22 -13.91 3.59
N GLN A 160 5.41 -13.66 4.63
CA GLN A 160 4.30 -14.55 5.00
C GLN A 160 3.25 -14.64 3.90
N SER A 161 2.88 -13.50 3.30
CA SER A 161 1.93 -13.46 2.19
C SER A 161 2.45 -14.30 1.02
N MET A 162 3.71 -14.10 0.62
CA MET A 162 4.36 -14.81 -0.49
C MET A 162 4.52 -16.32 -0.27
N ARG A 163 4.78 -16.75 0.97
CA ARG A 163 4.92 -18.18 1.30
C ARG A 163 3.65 -19.00 1.08
N ASN A 164 2.47 -18.36 1.12
CA ASN A 164 1.19 -19.03 0.93
C ASN A 164 0.90 -19.33 -0.56
N SER A 165 1.88 -19.95 -1.23
CA SER A 165 2.06 -20.08 -2.69
C SER A 165 0.95 -20.84 -3.43
N SER A 166 0.17 -21.68 -2.73
CA SER A 166 -0.97 -22.41 -3.28
C SER A 166 -2.17 -21.51 -3.66
N ALA A 167 -2.21 -20.27 -3.18
CA ALA A 167 -3.26 -19.30 -3.51
C ALA A 167 -3.04 -18.53 -4.83
N TRP A 168 -1.82 -18.55 -5.38
CA TRP A 168 -1.36 -17.63 -6.42
C TRP A 168 -1.74 -18.09 -7.82
N THR A 169 -1.61 -19.40 -8.08
CA THR A 169 -2.04 -20.04 -9.33
C THR A 169 -3.56 -20.03 -9.50
N ASN A 170 -4.31 -20.00 -8.40
CA ASN A 170 -5.79 -20.02 -8.44
C ASN A 170 -6.40 -18.61 -8.57
N LEU A 171 -5.66 -17.55 -8.23
CA LEU A 171 -6.16 -16.18 -8.26
C LEU A 171 -6.49 -15.70 -9.67
N CYS A 172 -5.57 -15.91 -10.61
CA CYS A 172 -5.75 -15.55 -12.01
C CYS A 172 -6.44 -16.64 -12.83
N ARG A 173 -6.47 -17.90 -12.36
CA ARG A 173 -7.26 -18.98 -12.99
C ARG A 173 -8.77 -18.80 -12.83
N ASN A 174 -9.21 -18.21 -11.71
CA ASN A 174 -10.63 -17.95 -11.46
C ASN A 174 -11.14 -16.63 -12.04
N LEU A 175 -10.27 -15.81 -12.63
CA LEU A 175 -10.65 -14.64 -13.42
C LEU A 175 -10.87 -15.08 -14.87
N THR A 176 -11.90 -15.89 -15.11
CA THR A 176 -12.40 -16.09 -16.47
C THR A 176 -12.97 -14.77 -16.99
N PRO A 177 -12.99 -14.52 -18.31
CA PRO A 177 -13.48 -13.27 -18.90
C PRO A 177 -14.89 -12.87 -18.46
N CYS A 178 -15.67 -13.81 -17.91
CA CYS A 178 -17.03 -13.61 -17.42
C CYS A 178 -17.31 -14.13 -15.99
N GLY A 179 -16.30 -14.48 -15.18
CA GLY A 179 -16.48 -15.09 -13.85
C GLY A 179 -15.92 -14.23 -12.71
N PHE A 180 -16.78 -13.46 -12.04
CA PHE A 180 -16.38 -12.53 -10.97
C PHE A 180 -16.39 -13.16 -9.57
N VAL A 181 -15.33 -13.88 -9.19
CA VAL A 181 -15.14 -14.35 -7.79
C VAL A 181 -14.13 -13.46 -7.06
N GLY A 182 -14.49 -13.05 -5.85
CA GLY A 182 -13.77 -12.04 -5.08
C GLY A 182 -12.43 -12.53 -4.53
N SER A 183 -11.37 -11.82 -4.87
CA SER A 183 -10.07 -11.86 -4.21
C SER A 183 -9.45 -10.47 -4.30
N ARG A 184 -8.83 -10.00 -3.21
CA ARG A 184 -8.26 -8.64 -3.09
C ARG A 184 -6.81 -8.68 -3.51
N ILE A 185 -6.52 -8.26 -4.73
CA ILE A 185 -5.20 -8.39 -5.34
C ILE A 185 -4.38 -7.10 -5.16
N GLY A 186 -3.13 -7.22 -4.73
CA GLY A 186 -2.07 -6.20 -4.78
C GLY A 186 -0.83 -6.74 -5.49
N VAL A 187 -0.10 -5.93 -6.26
CA VAL A 187 0.94 -6.42 -7.19
C VAL A 187 2.26 -5.67 -6.98
N TYR A 188 3.36 -6.38 -6.71
CA TYR A 188 4.65 -5.72 -6.47
C TYR A 188 5.86 -6.39 -7.13
N LYS A 189 6.78 -5.52 -7.57
CA LYS A 189 8.22 -5.55 -7.31
C LYS A 189 8.70 -4.09 -7.27
N LEU A 190 9.22 -3.65 -6.12
CA LEU A 190 9.64 -2.27 -5.89
C LEU A 190 11.02 -2.00 -6.49
N GLN A 191 11.14 -0.92 -7.26
CA GLN A 191 12.41 -0.26 -7.55
C GLN A 191 12.13 1.25 -7.58
N GLY A 192 12.85 1.99 -6.75
CA GLY A 192 12.49 3.33 -6.31
C GLY A 192 12.53 4.40 -7.40
N GLN A 193 11.60 5.36 -7.30
CA GLN A 193 11.83 6.81 -7.25
C GLN A 193 10.48 7.55 -7.42
N ASP A 194 10.39 8.69 -6.75
CA ASP A 194 9.44 9.81 -6.86
C ASP A 194 7.96 9.59 -6.54
N LEU A 195 7.55 10.09 -5.36
CA LEU A 195 6.15 10.37 -5.02
C LEU A 195 6.03 11.74 -4.34
N ALA A 196 5.26 12.64 -4.97
CA ALA A 196 5.07 14.04 -4.58
C ALA A 196 3.97 14.28 -3.52
N ALA A 197 4.07 15.50 -2.98
CA ALA A 197 3.44 16.25 -1.87
C ALA A 197 2.12 15.87 -1.14
N PRO A 198 1.01 15.37 -1.73
CA PRO A 198 -0.19 15.07 -0.91
C PRO A 198 -0.25 13.62 -0.39
N ALA A 199 0.63 12.74 -0.88
CA ALA A 199 0.72 11.33 -0.48
C ALA A 199 1.36 11.09 0.91
N PHE A 200 1.79 12.16 1.57
CA PHE A 200 2.69 12.12 2.73
C PHE A 200 2.06 11.65 4.05
N ARG A 201 0.73 11.59 4.17
CA ARG A 201 0.10 11.07 5.42
C ARG A 201 -0.16 9.57 5.40
N VAL A 202 -0.31 8.96 4.23
CA VAL A 202 -0.64 7.53 4.09
C VAL A 202 0.61 6.67 3.94
N LEU A 203 1.65 7.18 3.25
CA LEU A 203 2.93 6.48 3.11
C LEU A 203 3.72 6.39 4.43
N ALA A 204 3.38 7.23 5.41
CA ALA A 204 4.15 7.40 6.63
C ALA A 204 4.08 6.18 7.57
N LEU A 205 3.04 5.33 7.46
CA LEU A 205 2.96 4.07 8.21
C LEU A 205 4.09 3.08 7.86
N LEU A 206 4.74 3.23 6.69
CA LEU A 206 5.82 2.35 6.23
C LEU A 206 7.24 2.81 6.58
N LEU A 207 7.46 4.10 6.87
CA LEU A 207 8.82 4.68 6.90
C LEU A 207 9.21 5.29 8.25
N SER A 208 8.64 4.75 9.32
CA SER A 208 8.97 5.16 10.68
C SER A 208 10.22 4.43 11.19
N HIS A 209 11.26 5.24 11.41
CA HIS A 209 12.67 4.90 11.63
C HIS A 209 13.42 4.48 10.37
N LEU A 210 13.61 5.43 9.47
CA LEU A 210 14.79 5.41 8.62
C LEU A 210 15.92 6.20 9.32
N THR A 211 16.58 5.58 10.31
CA THR A 211 17.77 6.14 11.00
C THR A 211 19.00 6.02 10.13
#